data_AF-A0A640VYU5-F1
#
_entry.id   AF-A0A640VYU5-F1
#
_cell.length_a   1.000
_cell.length_b   1.000
_cell.length_c   1.000
_cell.angle_alpha   90.00
_cell.angle_beta   90.00
_cell.angle_gamma   90.00
#
_symmetry.space_group_name_H-M   'P 1'
#
loop_
_entity.id
_entity.type
_entity.pdbx_description
1 polymer ?
#
loop_
_entity_poly.entity_id
_entity_poly.type
_entity_poly.pdbx_seq_one_letter_code
_entity_poly.pdbx_strand_id
1 'polypeptide(L)'
;MPVRDWLLELTQEDRKAIGDDIRTAEFGWPIGMPLCRSIRGRKGLWEIRSNLSDGRIARVFFCAHEESMVLLHGFIKKSQKTPEKELDTAEKRMKGLS
;
A
#
# COMPACT_ATOMS: atom_id res chain seq x y z
N MET A 1 2.52 10.73 7.70
CA MET A 1 2.88 11.14 6.34
C MET A 1 1.94 10.53 5.31
N PRO A 2 1.35 11.35 4.43
CA PRO A 2 0.62 10.93 3.22
C PRO A 2 1.48 10.05 2.29
N VAL A 3 0.85 9.20 1.46
CA VAL A 3 1.57 8.27 0.57
C VAL A 3 2.39 9.00 -0.49
N ARG A 4 1.87 10.12 -1.02
CA ARG A 4 2.60 10.95 -1.99
C ARG A 4 3.93 11.45 -1.42
N ASP A 5 3.91 12.03 -0.23
CA ASP A 5 5.10 12.60 0.40
C ASP A 5 6.12 11.49 0.69
N TRP A 6 5.65 10.34 1.19
CA TRP A 6 6.50 9.16 1.38
C TRP A 6 7.17 8.69 0.08
N LEU A 7 6.42 8.60 -1.03
CA LEU A 7 6.97 8.21 -2.33
C LEU A 7 8.06 9.18 -2.80
N LEU A 8 7.94 10.47 -2.49
CA LEU A 8 8.92 11.48 -2.88
C LEU A 8 10.23 11.40 -2.09
N GLU A 9 10.24 10.76 -0.91
CA GLU A 9 11.45 10.50 -0.12
C GLU A 9 12.25 9.28 -0.63
N LEU A 10 11.66 8.45 -1.50
CA LEU A 10 12.31 7.26 -2.04
C LEU A 10 13.25 7.59 -3.21
N THR A 11 14.15 6.64 -3.52
CA THR A 11 14.93 6.71 -4.75
C THR A 11 13.99 6.73 -5.97
N GLN A 12 14.47 7.27 -7.09
CA GLN A 12 13.68 7.30 -8.32
C GLN A 12 13.26 5.89 -8.77
N GLU A 13 14.14 4.91 -8.60
CA GLU A 13 13.92 3.50 -8.94
C GLU A 13 12.82 2.88 -8.06
N ASP A 14 12.94 2.99 -6.74
CA ASP A 14 11.95 2.46 -5.79
C ASP A 14 10.58 3.12 -6.01
N ARG A 15 10.57 4.45 -6.18
CA ARG A 15 9.36 5.23 -6.46
C ARG A 15 8.68 4.76 -7.75
N LYS A 16 9.46 4.48 -8.80
CA LYS A 16 8.94 3.99 -10.07
C LYS A 16 8.34 2.60 -9.92
N ALA A 17 9.06 1.67 -9.29
CA ALA A 17 8.59 0.30 -9.08
C ALA A 17 7.26 0.27 -8.31
N ILE A 18 7.18 1.00 -7.20
CA ILE A 18 5.95 1.09 -6.39
C ILE A 18 4.82 1.78 -7.18
N GLY A 19 5.14 2.83 -7.96
CA GLY A 19 4.15 3.52 -8.80
C GLY A 19 3.57 2.62 -9.90
N ASP A 20 4.40 1.79 -10.52
CA ASP A 20 3.95 0.83 -11.55
C ASP A 20 3.07 -0.26 -10.92
N ASP A 21 3.38 -0.72 -9.71
CA ASP A 21 2.54 -1.67 -8.96
C ASP A 21 1.19 -1.06 -8.50
N ILE A 22 1.19 0.21 -8.08
CA ILE A 22 -0.04 0.96 -7.78
C ILE A 22 -0.91 1.06 -9.03
N ARG A 23 -0.32 1.47 -10.16
CA ARG A 23 -1.03 1.53 -11.45
C ARG A 23 -1.64 0.18 -11.79
N THR A 24 -0.85 -0.89 -11.67
CA THR A 24 -1.30 -2.25 -11.99
C THR A 24 -2.46 -2.69 -11.10
N ALA A 25 -2.40 -2.37 -9.80
CA ALA A 25 -3.49 -2.68 -8.88
C ALA A 25 -4.75 -1.87 -9.16
N GLU A 26 -4.62 -0.59 -9.52
CA GLU A 26 -5.73 0.32 -9.84
C GLU A 26 -6.49 -0.14 -11.10
N PHE A 27 -5.78 -0.32 -12.21
CA PHE A 27 -6.41 -0.74 -13.48
C PHE A 27 -6.81 -2.21 -13.52
N GLY A 28 -6.17 -3.06 -12.69
CA GLY A 28 -6.46 -4.49 -12.61
C GLY A 28 -7.40 -4.88 -11.48
N TRP A 29 -7.99 -3.91 -10.75
CA TRP A 29 -8.77 -4.22 -9.56
C TRP A 29 -10.03 -5.04 -9.87
N PRO A 30 -10.28 -6.18 -9.20
CA PRO A 30 -9.44 -6.85 -8.19
C PRO A 30 -8.42 -7.83 -8.81
N ILE A 31 -7.13 -7.59 -8.60
CA ILE A 31 -6.04 -8.39 -9.22
C ILE A 31 -5.55 -9.58 -8.37
N GLY A 32 -5.75 -9.53 -7.05
CA GLY A 32 -5.33 -10.59 -6.13
C GLY A 32 -3.81 -10.79 -6.04
N MET A 33 -3.41 -11.96 -5.53
CA MET A 33 -2.01 -12.31 -5.26
C MET A 33 -1.25 -12.64 -6.55
N PRO A 34 0.07 -12.38 -6.63
CA PRO A 34 0.95 -11.99 -5.53
C PRO A 34 0.96 -10.49 -5.19
N LEU A 35 0.41 -9.64 -6.08
CA LEU A 35 0.50 -8.19 -5.98
C LEU A 35 -0.37 -7.60 -4.87
N CYS A 36 -1.60 -8.08 -4.73
CA CYS A 36 -2.57 -7.52 -3.81
C CYS A 36 -3.20 -8.55 -2.86
N ARG A 37 -3.45 -8.16 -1.60
CA ARG A 37 -4.09 -9.02 -0.61
C ARG A 37 -4.97 -8.21 0.35
N SER A 38 -6.07 -8.80 0.81
CA SER A 38 -6.85 -8.25 1.93
C SER A 38 -6.13 -8.44 3.26
N ILE A 39 -6.25 -7.45 4.14
CA ILE A 39 -5.73 -7.52 5.50
C ILE A 39 -6.71 -8.29 6.38
N ARG A 40 -6.26 -9.42 6.93
CA ARG A 40 -7.06 -10.23 7.85
C ARG A 40 -7.40 -9.39 9.09
N GLY A 41 -8.68 -9.39 9.46
CA GLY A 41 -9.18 -8.68 10.64
C GLY A 41 -9.47 -7.19 10.42
N ARG A 42 -9.20 -6.63 9.24
CA ARG A 42 -9.47 -5.21 8.91
C ARG A 42 -10.30 -5.11 7.63
N LYS A 43 -11.63 -5.11 7.78
CA LYS A 43 -12.57 -5.12 6.65
C LYS A 43 -12.34 -3.91 5.74
N GLY A 44 -12.23 -4.16 4.44
CA GLY A 44 -12.04 -3.10 3.42
C GLY A 44 -10.61 -2.60 3.28
N LEU A 45 -9.67 -3.05 4.12
CA LEU A 45 -8.26 -2.70 4.03
C LEU A 45 -7.49 -3.73 3.20
N TRP A 46 -6.70 -3.24 2.26
CA TRP A 46 -5.91 -4.03 1.33
C TRP A 46 -4.45 -3.57 1.32
N GLU A 47 -3.55 -4.44 0.88
CA GLU A 47 -2.14 -4.11 0.64
C GLU A 47 -1.73 -4.39 -0.81
N ILE A 48 -0.96 -3.47 -1.39
CA ILE A 48 -0.14 -3.68 -2.59
C ILE A 48 1.26 -4.10 -2.12
N ARG A 49 1.83 -5.11 -2.79
CA ARG A 49 3.07 -5.78 -2.43
C ARG A 49 4.15 -5.58 -3.49
N SER A 50 5.01 -4.61 -3.28
CA SER A 50 6.12 -4.31 -4.18
C SER A 50 7.43 -4.93 -3.70
N ASN A 51 8.15 -5.59 -4.62
CA ASN A 51 9.52 -6.04 -4.40
C ASN A 51 10.46 -5.02 -5.04
N LEU A 52 11.47 -4.58 -4.30
CA LEU A 52 12.46 -3.61 -4.74
C LEU A 52 13.75 -4.31 -5.16
N SER A 53 14.60 -3.63 -5.94
CA SER A 53 15.74 -4.24 -6.62
C SER A 53 16.82 -4.81 -5.69
N ASP A 54 16.93 -4.30 -4.47
CA ASP A 54 17.86 -4.79 -3.43
C ASP A 54 17.23 -5.82 -2.47
N GLY A 55 16.08 -6.38 -2.84
CA GLY A 55 15.35 -7.37 -2.04
C GLY A 55 14.52 -6.77 -0.90
N ARG A 56 14.52 -5.44 -0.72
CA ARG A 56 13.57 -4.78 0.16
C ARG A 56 12.14 -4.97 -0.36
N ILE A 57 11.20 -4.86 0.57
CA ILE A 57 9.79 -5.09 0.30
C ILE A 57 9.02 -3.85 0.75
N ALA A 58 8.31 -3.20 -0.18
CA ALA A 58 7.43 -2.09 0.13
C ALA A 58 5.96 -2.56 0.22
N ARG A 59 5.18 -1.87 1.03
CA ARG A 59 3.74 -2.08 1.15
C ARG A 59 3.03 -0.75 1.05
N VAL A 60 1.94 -0.73 0.28
CA VAL A 60 1.01 0.40 0.23
C VAL A 60 -0.37 -0.12 0.61
N PHE A 61 -0.91 0.38 1.71
CA PHE A 61 -2.26 0.09 2.12
C PHE A 61 -3.25 1.00 1.42
N PHE A 62 -4.38 0.43 1.01
CA PHE A 62 -5.44 1.17 0.35
C PHE A 62 -6.83 0.61 0.70
N CYS A 63 -7.85 1.35 0.33
CA CYS A 63 -9.24 0.88 0.26
C CYS A 63 -9.90 1.34 -1.05
N ALA A 64 -11.00 0.69 -1.41
CA ALA A 64 -11.90 1.20 -2.44
C ALA A 64 -12.98 2.07 -1.74
N HIS A 65 -13.13 3.32 -2.19
CA HIS A 65 -14.08 4.27 -1.65
C HIS A 65 -14.56 5.21 -2.78
N GLU A 66 -15.88 5.35 -2.95
CA GLU A 66 -16.48 6.21 -3.99
C GLU A 66 -15.82 6.06 -5.37
N GLU A 67 -15.81 4.82 -5.88
CA GLU A 67 -15.22 4.44 -7.17
C GLU A 67 -13.71 4.69 -7.32
N SER A 68 -13.06 5.11 -6.23
CA SER A 68 -11.65 5.47 -6.22
C SER A 68 -10.82 4.49 -5.37
N MET A 69 -9.58 4.27 -5.78
CA MET A 69 -8.57 3.62 -4.95
C MET A 69 -7.90 4.68 -4.06
N VAL A 70 -8.14 4.64 -2.76
CA VAL A 70 -7.55 5.60 -1.82
C VAL A 70 -6.32 4.99 -1.16
N LEU A 71 -5.15 5.55 -1.47
CA LEU A 71 -3.88 5.13 -0.84
C LEU A 71 -3.77 5.71 0.57
N LEU A 72 -3.79 4.84 1.56
CA LEU A 72 -3.90 5.20 2.97
C LEU A 72 -2.54 5.40 3.61
N HIS A 73 -1.60 4.47 3.41
CA HIS A 73 -0.29 4.50 4.06
C HIS A 73 0.71 3.61 3.33
N GLY A 74 1.96 4.06 3.19
CA GLY A 74 3.04 3.31 2.55
C GLY A 74 4.28 3.27 3.43
N PHE A 75 5.00 2.15 3.39
CA PHE A 75 6.24 1.96 4.15
C PHE A 75 7.14 0.87 3.53
N ILE A 76 8.43 0.91 3.87
CA ILE A 76 9.38 -0.16 3.59
C ILE A 76 9.41 -1.12 4.77
N LYS A 77 9.13 -2.40 4.50
CA LYS A 77 9.03 -3.43 5.52
C LYS A 77 10.42 -3.76 6.09
N LYS A 78 10.55 -3.69 7.41
CA LYS A 78 11.80 -4.02 8.14
C LYS A 78 11.80 -5.41 8.79
N SER A 79 10.64 -6.07 8.84
CA SER A 79 10.46 -7.36 9.52
C SER A 79 9.61 -8.33 8.68
N GLN A 80 9.54 -9.60 9.07
CA GLN A 80 8.80 -10.62 8.31
C GLN A 80 7.28 -10.48 8.42
N LYS A 81 6.76 -9.89 9.49
CA LYS A 81 5.33 -9.55 9.66
C LYS A 81 5.12 -8.07 9.44
N THR A 82 3.93 -7.70 8.97
CA THR A 82 3.54 -6.29 8.92
C THR A 82 3.40 -5.77 10.35
N PRO A 83 4.09 -4.68 10.73
CA PRO A 83 3.95 -4.13 12.08
C PRO A 83 2.54 -3.58 12.31
N GLU A 84 1.97 -3.84 13.48
CA GLU A 84 0.58 -3.46 13.82
C GLU A 84 0.34 -1.95 13.71
N LYS A 85 1.34 -1.15 14.09
CA LYS A 85 1.31 0.32 14.03
C LYS A 85 1.06 0.87 12.61
N GLU A 86 1.58 0.19 11.58
CA GLU A 86 1.38 0.61 10.20
C GLU A 86 -0.05 0.31 9.74
N LEU A 87 -0.61 -0.82 10.19
CA LEU A 87 -2.00 -1.17 9.96
C LEU A 87 -2.96 -0.21 10.69
N ASP A 88 -2.66 0.15 11.95
CA ASP A 88 -3.44 1.11 12.73
C ASP A 88 -3.48 2.48 12.07
N THR A 89 -2.34 2.92 11.53
CA THR A 89 -2.25 4.18 10.79
C THR A 89 -3.15 4.16 9.55
N ALA A 90 -3.12 3.06 8.79
CA ALA A 90 -3.96 2.92 7.60
C ALA A 90 -5.45 2.86 7.94
N GLU A 91 -5.83 2.06 8.94
CA GLU A 91 -7.23 1.93 9.37
C GLU A 91 -7.78 3.26 9.91
N LYS A 92 -6.99 4.01 10.69
CA LYS A 92 -7.40 5.33 11.17
C LYS A 92 -7.71 6.28 10.02
N ARG A 93 -6.88 6.27 8.96
CA ARG A 93 -7.11 7.10 7.76
C ARG A 93 -8.34 6.65 6.99
N MET A 94 -8.54 5.33 6.83
CA MET A 94 -9.70 4.75 6.16
C MET A 94 -11.01 5.16 6.83
N LYS A 95 -11.06 5.14 8.16
CA LYS A 95 -12.23 5.58 8.95
C LYS A 95 -12.52 7.08 8.83
N GLY A 96 -11.52 7.88 8.45
CA GLY A 96 -11.65 9.32 8.27
C GLY A 96 -12.09 9.74 6.85
N LEU A 97 -12.40 8.81 5.96
CA LEU A 97 -12.92 9.09 4.60
C LEU A 97 -14.45 9.35 4.59
N SER A 98 -15.02 9.65 5.75
CA SER A 98 -16.44 9.99 5.93
C SER A 98 -16.74 11.43 5.57
#